data_AF-A0A9E6EP33-F1
#
_entry.id   AF-A0A9E6EP33-F1
#
_cell.length_a   1.000
_cell.length_b   1.000
_cell.length_c   1.000
_cell.angle_alpha   90.00
_cell.angle_beta   90.00
_cell.angle_gamma   90.00
#
_symmetry.space_group_name_H-M   'P 1'
#
loop_
_entity.id
_entity.type
_entity.pdbx_description
1 polymer ?
#
loop_
_entity_poly.entity_id
_entity_poly.type
_entity_poly.pdbx_seq_one_letter_code
_entity_poly.pdbx_strand_id
1 'polypeptide(L)'
;IFNGDYSQAEPELTQIAQGVEDPAMLYVAGGANWVSLHHGGGVGMGYSQHSGVVIVADGTERADRCIRRVLWNDPAMGVFRHADAGYESAREHAGKIGLHVPMG
;
A
#
# COMPACT_ATOMS: atom_id res chain seq x y z
N ILE A 1 -4.26 -2.26 -19.57
CA ILE A 1 -4.42 -3.48 -18.74
C ILE A 1 -3.05 -4.12 -18.73
N PHE A 2 -2.28 -3.89 -17.66
CA PHE A 2 -0.99 -4.54 -17.49
C PHE A 2 -1.26 -6.01 -17.15
N ASN A 3 -0.81 -6.92 -18.01
CA ASN A 3 -0.75 -8.34 -17.67
C ASN A 3 0.57 -8.54 -16.93
N GLY A 4 0.49 -8.70 -15.61
CA GLY A 4 1.64 -8.82 -14.70
C GLY A 4 2.41 -10.12 -14.85
N ASP A 5 2.99 -10.38 -16.01
CA ASP A 5 4.04 -11.38 -16.14
C ASP A 5 5.40 -10.73 -15.83
N TYR A 6 5.77 -10.78 -14.54
CA TYR A 6 7.05 -10.31 -14.03
C TYR A 6 8.14 -11.39 -14.06
N SER A 7 7.89 -12.55 -14.66
CA SER A 7 8.86 -13.65 -14.69
C SER A 7 10.17 -13.30 -15.41
N GLN A 8 10.13 -12.25 -16.24
CA GLN A 8 11.28 -11.75 -17.03
C GLN A 8 11.70 -10.32 -16.61
N ALA A 9 11.11 -9.74 -15.56
CA ALA A 9 11.43 -8.39 -15.13
C ALA A 9 12.70 -8.37 -14.27
N GLU A 10 13.55 -7.37 -14.48
CA GLU A 10 14.70 -7.10 -13.60
C GLU A 10 14.21 -7.01 -12.14
N PRO A 11 14.95 -7.54 -11.14
CA PRO A 11 14.51 -7.60 -9.75
C PRO A 11 14.03 -6.26 -9.19
N GLU A 12 14.68 -5.17 -9.58
CA GLU A 12 14.33 -3.80 -9.20
C GLU A 12 12.96 -3.37 -9.75
N LEU A 13 12.61 -3.78 -10.98
CA LEU A 13 11.30 -3.50 -11.58
C LEU A 13 10.18 -4.31 -10.92
N THR A 14 10.47 -5.55 -10.52
CA THR A 14 9.55 -6.40 -9.77
C THR A 14 9.27 -5.81 -8.39
N GLN A 15 10.30 -5.32 -7.70
CA GLN A 15 10.15 -4.67 -6.39
C GLN A 15 9.34 -3.37 -6.46
N ILE A 16 9.52 -2.58 -7.53
CA ILE A 16 8.73 -1.37 -7.78
C ILE A 16 7.25 -1.71 -8.04
N ALA A 17 6.97 -2.77 -8.81
CA ALA A 17 5.59 -3.17 -9.12
C ALA A 17 4.86 -3.77 -7.90
N GLN A 18 5.50 -4.71 -7.19
CA GLN A 18 4.95 -5.30 -5.96
C GLN A 18 4.67 -4.25 -4.89
N GLY A 19 5.54 -3.24 -4.80
CA GLY A 19 5.38 -2.09 -3.91
C GLY A 19 4.10 -1.29 -4.11
N VAL A 20 3.36 -1.47 -5.20
CA VAL A 20 2.12 -0.71 -5.51
C VAL A 20 0.87 -1.58 -5.50
N GLU A 21 1.00 -2.87 -5.79
CA GLU A 21 -0.10 -3.83 -5.77
C GLU A 21 -0.51 -4.22 -4.35
N ASP A 22 0.44 -4.52 -3.47
CA ASP A 22 0.19 -4.89 -2.07
C ASP A 22 -0.72 -3.90 -1.29
N PRO A 23 -0.46 -2.56 -1.31
CA PRO A 23 -1.31 -1.61 -0.60
C PRO A 23 -2.69 -1.52 -1.25
N ALA A 24 -2.79 -1.59 -2.58
CA ALA A 24 -4.06 -1.53 -3.29
C ALA A 24 -4.94 -2.74 -2.91
N MET A 25 -4.37 -3.94 -2.87
CA MET A 25 -5.09 -5.14 -2.45
C MET A 25 -5.50 -5.06 -0.98
N LEU A 26 -4.66 -4.47 -0.11
CA LEU A 26 -4.99 -4.24 1.29
C LEU A 26 -6.17 -3.26 1.46
N TYR A 27 -6.26 -2.23 0.61
CA TYR A 27 -7.38 -1.28 0.62
C TYR A 27 -8.69 -1.91 0.15
N VAL A 28 -8.62 -2.74 -0.91
CA VAL A 28 -9.76 -3.54 -1.38
C VAL A 28 -10.25 -4.46 -0.27
N ALA A 29 -9.35 -5.21 0.37
CA ALA A 29 -9.68 -6.10 1.49
C ALA A 29 -10.20 -5.35 2.72
N GLY A 30 -9.72 -4.13 2.97
CA GLY A 30 -10.18 -3.24 4.03
C GLY A 30 -11.60 -2.71 3.84
N GLY A 31 -12.12 -2.77 2.60
CA GLY A 31 -13.46 -2.30 2.23
C GLY A 31 -13.50 -0.84 1.80
N ALA A 32 -12.42 -0.34 1.18
CA ALA A 32 -12.45 0.95 0.50
C ALA A 32 -13.55 1.00 -0.57
N ASN A 33 -14.11 2.19 -0.80
CA ASN A 33 -15.17 2.37 -1.78
C ASN A 33 -14.59 2.44 -3.21
N TRP A 34 -13.40 3.04 -3.36
CA TRP A 34 -12.65 3.01 -4.61
C TRP A 34 -11.15 2.92 -4.34
N VAL A 35 -10.50 2.11 -5.16
CA VAL A 35 -9.06 1.91 -5.19
C VAL A 35 -8.62 2.10 -6.64
N SER A 36 -7.52 2.81 -6.84
CA SER A 36 -6.97 3.04 -8.17
C SER A 36 -5.49 2.64 -8.22
N LEU A 37 -5.08 2.17 -9.40
CA LEU A 37 -3.69 1.86 -9.73
C LEU A 37 -3.30 2.69 -10.94
N HIS A 38 -2.27 3.51 -10.79
CA HIS A 38 -1.86 4.50 -11.77
C HIS A 38 -0.38 4.28 -12.12
N HIS A 39 -0.06 4.56 -13.38
CA HIS A 39 1.29 4.52 -13.90
C HIS A 39 1.68 5.90 -14.43
N GLY A 40 2.92 6.32 -14.16
CA GLY A 40 3.53 7.55 -14.66
C GLY A 40 2.98 8.87 -14.10
N GLY A 41 2.23 8.85 -12.99
CA GLY A 41 1.74 10.08 -12.37
C GLY A 41 2.87 11.02 -11.95
N GLY A 42 2.78 12.29 -12.36
CA GLY A 42 3.75 13.34 -12.06
C GLY A 42 5.02 13.28 -12.90
N VAL A 43 5.69 12.13 -12.96
CA VAL A 43 7.03 11.97 -13.56
C VAL A 43 7.04 11.40 -14.98
N GLY A 44 5.88 11.05 -15.52
CA GLY A 44 5.73 10.53 -16.89
C GLY A 44 5.86 9.01 -17.01
N MET A 45 5.54 8.51 -18.20
CA MET A 45 5.48 7.07 -18.48
C MET A 45 6.82 6.39 -18.21
N GLY A 46 6.78 5.28 -17.48
CA GLY A 46 7.93 4.45 -17.13
C GLY A 46 8.56 4.74 -15.76
N TYR A 47 8.25 5.87 -15.12
CA TYR A 47 9.03 6.36 -13.96
C TYR A 47 8.35 6.26 -12.60
N SER A 48 7.05 5.97 -12.55
CA SER A 48 6.34 5.79 -11.28
C SER A 48 5.19 4.82 -11.42
N GLN A 49 4.93 4.08 -10.35
CA GLN A 49 3.68 3.39 -10.13
C GLN A 49 3.15 3.85 -8.77
N HIS A 50 1.85 4.11 -8.64
CA HIS A 50 1.25 4.48 -7.36
C HIS A 50 -0.21 4.03 -7.26
N SER A 51 -0.65 3.80 -6.04
CA SER A 51 -2.03 3.45 -5.72
C SER A 51 -2.74 4.61 -5.03
N GLY A 52 -4.04 4.72 -5.27
CA GLY A 52 -4.93 5.66 -4.60
C GLY A 52 -6.04 4.91 -3.87
N VAL A 53 -6.50 5.45 -2.76
CA VAL A 53 -7.61 4.91 -1.98
C VAL A 53 -8.56 6.02 -1.57
N VAL A 54 -9.85 5.73 -1.60
CA VAL A 54 -10.83 6.56 -0.92
C VAL A 54 -11.92 5.71 -0.28
N ILE A 55 -12.39 6.22 0.85
CA ILE A 55 -13.45 5.63 1.66
C ILE A 55 -14.45 6.71 2.05
N VAL A 56 -15.74 6.35 2.04
CA VAL A 56 -16.84 7.26 2.37
C VAL A 56 -17.27 7.06 3.82
N ALA A 57 -17.37 8.16 4.57
CA ALA A 57 -17.99 8.19 5.89
C ALA A 57 -19.47 8.58 5.76
N ASP A 58 -20.33 7.59 5.47
CA ASP A 58 -21.77 7.79 5.30
C ASP A 58 -22.59 7.68 6.60
N GLY A 59 -21.91 7.47 7.73
CA GLY A 59 -22.55 7.33 9.06
C GLY A 59 -23.06 5.92 9.37
N THR A 60 -22.92 4.95 8.46
CA THR A 60 -23.31 3.56 8.72
C THR A 60 -22.29 2.82 9.58
N GLU A 61 -22.75 1.81 10.33
CA GLU A 61 -21.84 0.92 11.09
C GLU A 61 -20.86 0.17 10.17
N ARG A 62 -21.28 -0.13 8.93
CA ARG A 62 -20.40 -0.71 7.93
C ARG A 62 -19.25 0.24 7.61
N ALA A 63 -19.54 1.51 7.35
CA ALA A 63 -18.53 2.52 7.07
C ALA A 63 -17.56 2.69 8.25
N ASP A 64 -18.03 2.73 9.50
CA ASP A 64 -17.14 2.79 10.68
C ASP A 64 -16.13 1.63 10.69
N ARG A 65 -16.58 0.38 10.47
CA ARG A 65 -15.69 -0.79 10.41
C ARG A 65 -14.71 -0.75 9.25
N CYS A 66 -15.13 -0.29 8.07
CA CYS A 66 -14.24 -0.16 6.92
C CYS A 66 -13.22 0.97 7.13
N ILE A 67 -13.64 2.12 7.65
CA ILE A 67 -12.78 3.28 7.94
C ILE A 67 -11.68 2.90 8.92
N ARG A 68 -12.01 2.22 10.02
CA ARG A 68 -11.03 1.73 11.00
C ARG A 68 -9.94 0.88 10.35
N ARG A 69 -10.30 0.02 9.41
CA ARG A 69 -9.34 -0.87 8.72
C ARG A 69 -8.53 -0.11 7.68
N VAL A 70 -9.19 0.63 6.78
CA VAL A 70 -8.52 1.33 5.68
C VAL A 70 -7.59 2.42 6.20
N LEU A 71 -8.04 3.26 7.15
CA LEU A 71 -7.22 4.33 7.70
C LEU A 71 -6.16 3.86 8.70
N TRP A 72 -6.24 2.62 9.18
CA TRP A 72 -5.12 1.97 9.85
C TRP A 72 -4.09 1.47 8.84
N ASN A 73 -4.57 0.72 7.84
CA ASN A 73 -3.73 0.04 6.86
C ASN A 73 -2.94 1.00 5.96
N ASP A 74 -3.55 2.09 5.50
CA ASP A 74 -2.90 3.06 4.59
C ASP A 74 -1.60 3.65 5.13
N PRO A 75 -1.58 4.31 6.31
CA PRO A 75 -0.31 4.78 6.89
C PRO A 75 0.57 3.63 7.38
N ALA A 76 -0.01 2.52 7.88
CA ALA A 76 0.77 1.38 8.34
C ALA A 76 1.61 0.75 7.22
N MET A 77 1.12 0.73 5.97
CA MET A 77 1.90 0.30 4.81
C MET A 77 3.10 1.21 4.54
N GLY A 78 2.96 2.51 4.79
CA GLY A 78 4.08 3.44 4.75
C GLY A 78 5.16 3.09 5.77
N VAL A 79 4.76 2.87 7.04
CA VAL A 79 5.67 2.46 8.11
C VAL A 79 6.32 1.11 7.79
N PHE A 80 5.53 0.13 7.36
CA PHE A 80 5.99 -1.20 6.96
C PHE A 80 7.10 -1.11 5.90
N ARG A 81 6.87 -0.37 4.81
CA ARG A 81 7.86 -0.25 3.73
C ARG A 81 9.16 0.39 4.18
N HIS A 82 9.08 1.43 5.01
CA HIS A 82 10.30 2.07 5.52
C HIS A 82 11.04 1.16 6.51
N ALA A 83 10.31 0.41 7.33
CA ALA A 83 10.91 -0.57 8.24
C ALA A 83 11.62 -1.70 7.47
N ASP A 84 10.98 -2.24 6.43
CA ASP A 84 11.53 -3.26 5.53
C ASP A 84 12.78 -2.75 4.78
N ALA A 85 12.76 -1.48 4.35
CA ALA A 85 13.93 -0.81 3.76
C ALA A 85 15.06 -0.49 4.76
N GLY A 86 14.90 -0.85 6.04
CA GLY A 86 15.94 -0.71 7.07
C GLY A 86 15.98 0.63 7.82
N TYR A 87 14.94 1.47 7.70
CA TYR A 87 14.88 2.74 8.44
C TYR A 87 14.56 2.48 9.92
N GLU A 88 15.52 2.76 10.81
CA GLU A 88 15.38 2.50 12.25
C GLU A 88 14.19 3.24 12.88
N SER A 89 13.97 4.50 12.50
CA SER A 89 12.83 5.29 12.97
C SER A 89 11.48 4.64 12.65
N ALA A 90 11.38 3.95 11.51
CA ALA A 90 10.18 3.22 11.11
C ALA A 90 10.03 1.90 11.88
N ARG A 91 11.13 1.19 12.17
CA ARG A 91 11.12 -0.03 13.01
C ARG A 91 10.70 0.28 14.43
N GLU A 92 11.23 1.36 15.01
CA GLU A 92 10.79 1.86 16.32
C GLU A 92 9.30 2.23 16.30
N HIS A 93 8.85 2.93 15.26
CA HIS A 93 7.46 3.33 15.15
C HIS A 93 6.53 2.12 14.97
N ALA A 94 6.93 1.13 14.16
CA ALA A 94 6.21 -0.13 14.02
C ALA A 94 6.02 -0.83 15.38
N GLY A 95 7.07 -0.86 16.22
CA GLY A 95 6.98 -1.36 17.60
C GLY A 95 6.01 -0.56 18.48
N LYS A 96 6.02 0.78 18.38
CA LYS A 96 5.12 1.66 19.16
C LYS A 96 3.64 1.45 18.81
N ILE A 97 3.33 1.16 17.55
CA ILE A 97 1.95 0.97 17.08
C ILE A 97 1.52 -0.51 17.04
N GLY A 98 2.40 -1.44 17.43
CA GLY A 98 2.12 -2.88 17.39
C GLY A 98 2.00 -3.45 15.98
N LEU A 99 2.65 -2.83 14.98
CA LEU A 99 2.67 -3.31 13.61
C LEU A 99 3.67 -4.49 13.48
N HIS A 100 3.16 -5.64 13.04
CA HIS A 100 4.00 -6.80 12.76
C HIS A 100 4.70 -6.64 11.41
N VAL A 101 6.03 -6.47 11.45
CA VAL A 101 6.90 -6.47 10.27
C VAL A 101 7.68 -7.79 10.30
N PRO A 102 7.40 -8.75 9.40
CA PRO A 102 8.20 -9.97 9.30
C PRO A 102 9.61 -9.56 8.88
N MET A 103 10.58 -9.74 9.77
CA MET A 103 11.98 -9.53 9.44
C MET A 103 12.48 -10.78 8.71
N GLY A 104 13.04 -10.60 7.51
CA GLY A 104 13.85 -11.61 6.82
C GLY A 104 15.20 -11.84 7.48
#